data_AF-A0A5B0DE48-F1
#
_entry.id   AF-A0A5B0DE48-F1
#
_cell.length_a   1.000
_cell.length_b   1.000
_cell.length_c   1.000
_cell.angle_alpha   90.00
_cell.angle_beta   90.00
_cell.angle_gamma   90.00
#
_symmetry.space_group_name_H-M   'P 1'
#
loop_
_entity.id
_entity.type
_entity.pdbx_description
1 polymer ?
#
loop_
_entity_poly.entity_id
_entity_poly.type
_entity_poly.pdbx_seq_one_letter_code
_entity_poly.pdbx_strand_id
1 'polypeptide(L)'
;MKKLCAILLSITLLISFFPQLTLAAQSNNFEQELTKYLKKVSKVRGFEVTKDDIETSLSAYDESVKNFQSIDELKDALGEVIKADLSNLDSIYEDNNLTKDGLVKLLNENGEELNDYIFIWNLEESVYFYTEEGDFERDPYFDQDLVSYLVKVSEVRGFDVTKEDIETSLDSYDLSTEEFESVEELSEFLGEVIKADLSNLDYFNENYDLDKQSLLQLLEENGEDISNYIYIDNLEITVWTINGGATNGDIIEGLLPIFEEDFGLTEVELQRITDHLESLEKHLSDPATLKRLEELGNRMMAFEEFDVATELTAKQIAEMASIYEELLSIFELNVSYSLVKSGSESPVSLLDLMKLEQLKDASLKIAIYTTGGKFLADLLITGDMIDSDTIINAGEQITESAKDFTKAPVAKPVKQNISSYTKSEHQTVKGAKLPKTASDYISNALLGLFIVLIGSMMFRKVRKA
;
A
#
# COMPACT_ATOMS: atom_id res chain seq x y z
N MET A 1 -17.19 -10.28 17.02
CA MET A 1 -15.86 -9.97 16.45
C MET A 1 -15.26 -11.10 15.61
N LYS A 2 -15.07 -12.35 16.10
CA LYS A 2 -14.58 -13.48 15.24
C LYS A 2 -15.45 -13.75 14.00
N LYS A 3 -16.75 -13.52 14.17
CA LYS A 3 -17.81 -13.73 13.19
C LYS A 3 -17.73 -12.78 11.99
N LEU A 4 -17.51 -11.49 12.20
CA LEU A 4 -17.57 -10.49 11.13
C LEU A 4 -16.31 -10.48 10.23
N CYS A 5 -15.15 -10.90 10.75
CA CYS A 5 -13.93 -11.06 9.94
C CYS A 5 -14.11 -12.07 8.80
N ALA A 6 -14.92 -13.11 9.00
CA ALA A 6 -15.22 -14.10 7.97
C ALA A 6 -16.05 -13.50 6.81
N ILE A 7 -17.10 -12.72 7.10
CA ILE A 7 -17.96 -12.09 6.06
C ILE A 7 -17.14 -11.36 5.00
N LEU A 8 -16.23 -10.49 5.43
CA LEU A 8 -15.40 -9.68 4.55
C LEU A 8 -14.40 -10.54 3.77
N LEU A 9 -13.77 -11.52 4.44
CA LEU A 9 -12.90 -12.55 3.85
C LEU A 9 -13.52 -13.29 2.67
N SER A 10 -14.83 -13.57 2.69
CA SER A 10 -15.51 -14.27 1.59
C SER A 10 -15.82 -13.37 0.40
N ILE A 11 -16.21 -12.12 0.67
CA ILE A 11 -16.75 -11.23 -0.35
C ILE A 11 -15.62 -10.54 -1.10
N THR A 12 -14.56 -10.09 -0.42
CA THR A 12 -13.39 -9.51 -1.10
C THR A 12 -12.72 -10.52 -2.01
N LEU A 13 -12.68 -11.79 -1.58
CA LEU A 13 -12.12 -12.92 -2.30
C LEU A 13 -13.02 -13.40 -3.48
N LEU A 14 -14.28 -12.96 -3.54
CA LEU A 14 -15.19 -13.16 -4.67
C LEU A 14 -15.18 -11.98 -5.65
N ILE A 15 -14.91 -10.76 -5.18
CA ILE A 15 -14.88 -9.52 -5.97
C ILE A 15 -13.50 -9.27 -6.59
N SER A 16 -12.40 -9.63 -5.91
CA SER A 16 -11.01 -9.41 -6.34
C SER A 16 -10.59 -10.21 -7.58
N PHE A 17 -11.44 -11.10 -8.09
CA PHE A 17 -11.18 -11.93 -9.27
C PHE A 17 -12.01 -11.54 -10.49
N PHE A 18 -12.79 -10.45 -10.42
CA PHE A 18 -13.27 -9.83 -11.64
C PHE A 18 -12.11 -9.09 -12.30
N PRO A 19 -11.77 -9.39 -13.57
CA PRO A 19 -10.81 -8.57 -14.28
C PRO A 19 -11.30 -7.13 -14.25
N GLN A 20 -10.43 -6.23 -13.80
CA GLN A 20 -10.69 -4.80 -13.83
C GLN A 20 -10.87 -4.40 -15.30
N LEU A 21 -12.10 -4.01 -15.62
CA LEU A 21 -12.47 -3.51 -16.93
C LEU A 21 -12.52 -1.99 -16.82
N THR A 22 -11.39 -1.34 -17.04
CA THR A 22 -11.32 0.11 -17.20
C THR A 22 -10.67 0.41 -18.55
N LEU A 23 -11.51 0.77 -19.52
CA LEU A 23 -11.06 1.63 -20.61
C LEU A 23 -11.92 2.88 -20.55
N ALA A 24 -11.33 3.95 -20.04
CA ALA A 24 -11.83 5.28 -20.33
C ALA A 24 -11.56 5.53 -21.83
N ALA A 25 -12.61 5.54 -22.65
CA ALA A 25 -12.43 5.73 -24.08
C ALA A 25 -11.87 7.14 -24.36
N GLN A 26 -10.63 7.22 -24.87
CA GLN A 26 -10.02 8.49 -25.25
C GLN A 26 -10.89 9.26 -26.23
N SER A 27 -10.89 10.58 -26.11
CA SER A 27 -11.61 11.46 -27.03
C SER A 27 -11.17 11.24 -28.49
N ASN A 28 -12.11 11.36 -29.44
CA ASN A 28 -11.86 11.07 -30.87
C ASN A 28 -10.74 11.93 -31.51
N ASN A 29 -10.35 13.03 -30.87
CA ASN A 29 -9.32 13.98 -31.28
C ASN A 29 -8.02 13.88 -30.45
N PHE A 30 -7.92 12.96 -29.50
CA PHE A 30 -6.83 12.86 -28.53
C PHE A 30 -5.44 12.91 -29.19
N GLU A 31 -5.16 12.03 -30.15
CA GLU A 31 -3.85 11.97 -30.84
C GLU A 31 -3.50 13.26 -31.61
N GLN A 32 -4.51 13.93 -32.17
CA GLN A 32 -4.31 15.22 -32.85
C GLN A 32 -3.97 16.32 -31.84
N GLU A 33 -4.61 16.30 -30.68
CA GLU A 33 -4.36 17.26 -29.60
C GLU A 33 -3.05 16.99 -28.88
N LEU A 34 -2.67 15.72 -28.69
CA LEU A 34 -1.36 15.30 -28.18
C LEU A 34 -0.26 15.85 -29.08
N THR A 35 -0.39 15.68 -30.40
CA THR A 35 0.58 16.22 -31.37
C THR A 35 0.71 17.75 -31.28
N LYS A 36 -0.39 18.47 -31.03
CA LYS A 36 -0.35 19.93 -30.83
C LYS A 36 0.29 20.29 -29.49
N TYR A 37 0.00 19.52 -28.46
CA TYR A 37 0.54 19.70 -27.12
C TYR A 37 2.05 19.49 -27.11
N LEU A 38 2.56 18.38 -27.66
CA LEU A 38 3.99 18.12 -27.80
C LEU A 38 4.72 19.27 -28.49
N LYS A 39 4.18 19.80 -29.60
CA LYS A 39 4.75 20.99 -30.27
C LYS A 39 4.79 22.23 -29.39
N LYS A 40 3.79 22.43 -28.53
CA LYS A 40 3.75 23.54 -27.57
C LYS A 40 4.81 23.33 -26.49
N VAL A 41 4.88 22.14 -25.91
CA VAL A 41 5.86 21.76 -24.88
C VAL A 41 7.28 21.89 -25.42
N SER A 42 7.59 21.34 -26.60
CA SER A 42 8.90 21.48 -27.26
C SER A 42 9.33 22.93 -27.43
N LYS A 43 8.38 23.81 -27.79
CA LYS A 43 8.65 25.24 -27.93
C LYS A 43 8.97 25.91 -26.58
N VAL A 44 8.29 25.51 -25.51
CA VAL A 44 8.53 26.04 -24.16
C VAL A 44 9.87 25.54 -23.61
N ARG A 45 10.14 24.25 -23.75
CA ARG A 45 11.34 23.59 -23.22
C ARG A 45 12.61 23.91 -23.99
N GLY A 46 12.49 24.27 -25.27
CA GLY A 46 13.60 24.68 -26.13
C GLY A 46 14.28 23.54 -26.89
N PHE A 47 13.78 22.31 -26.76
CA PHE A 47 14.19 21.13 -27.53
C PHE A 47 12.98 20.28 -27.91
N GLU A 48 13.16 19.26 -28.76
CA GLU A 48 12.08 18.37 -29.18
C GLU A 48 11.64 17.45 -28.04
N VAL A 49 10.39 17.61 -27.61
CA VAL A 49 9.69 16.71 -26.68
C VAL A 49 8.77 15.80 -27.48
N THR A 50 8.95 14.50 -27.26
CA THR A 50 8.27 13.40 -27.93
C THR A 50 7.23 12.76 -27.01
N LYS A 51 6.43 11.83 -27.54
CA LYS A 51 5.50 11.05 -26.72
C LYS A 51 6.26 10.23 -25.68
N ASP A 52 7.40 9.63 -26.06
CA ASP A 52 8.20 8.80 -25.15
C ASP A 52 8.74 9.60 -23.95
N ASP A 53 9.03 10.90 -24.12
CA ASP A 53 9.43 11.77 -23.01
C ASP A 53 8.27 12.02 -22.03
N ILE A 54 7.03 12.11 -22.54
CA ILE A 54 5.83 12.19 -21.71
C ILE A 54 5.58 10.87 -20.99
N GLU A 55 5.66 9.73 -21.68
CA GLU A 55 5.52 8.41 -21.06
C GLU A 55 6.59 8.20 -19.97
N THR A 56 7.81 8.70 -20.19
CA THR A 56 8.88 8.66 -19.18
C THR A 56 8.52 9.48 -17.94
N SER A 57 7.98 10.68 -18.13
CA SER A 57 7.55 11.56 -17.02
C SER A 57 6.40 10.94 -16.21
N LEU A 58 5.44 10.29 -16.88
CA LEU A 58 4.31 9.61 -16.25
C LEU A 58 4.71 8.31 -15.54
N SER A 59 5.74 7.62 -16.02
CA SER A 59 6.22 6.37 -15.41
C SER A 59 6.78 6.56 -13.99
N ALA A 60 7.08 7.80 -13.58
CA ALA A 60 7.39 8.10 -12.18
C ALA A 60 6.19 7.75 -11.27
N TYR A 61 4.98 8.02 -11.74
CA TYR A 61 3.71 7.80 -11.03
C TYR A 61 3.01 6.49 -11.42
N ASP A 62 3.65 5.68 -12.26
CA ASP A 62 3.10 4.44 -12.85
C ASP A 62 1.85 4.69 -13.71
N GLU A 63 1.84 5.84 -14.39
CA GLU A 63 0.83 6.23 -15.36
C GLU A 63 1.36 6.14 -16.80
N SER A 64 0.44 6.12 -17.75
CA SER A 64 0.72 6.22 -19.19
C SER A 64 -0.23 7.22 -19.85
N VAL A 65 0.12 7.67 -21.05
CA VAL A 65 -0.75 8.56 -21.84
C VAL A 65 -2.14 7.95 -22.08
N LYS A 66 -2.27 6.61 -22.03
CA LYS A 66 -3.54 5.91 -22.23
C LYS A 66 -4.51 6.05 -21.06
N ASN A 67 -4.03 6.39 -19.87
CA ASN A 67 -4.85 6.53 -18.66
C ASN A 67 -5.76 7.78 -18.71
N PHE A 68 -5.49 8.72 -19.63
CA PHE A 68 -6.21 9.99 -19.72
C PHE A 68 -7.23 10.02 -20.86
N GLN A 69 -8.43 10.56 -20.58
CA GLN A 69 -9.50 10.73 -21.57
C GLN A 69 -9.25 11.91 -22.51
N SER A 70 -8.58 12.95 -21.99
CA SER A 70 -8.35 14.21 -22.68
C SER A 70 -6.94 14.76 -22.48
N ILE A 71 -6.53 15.65 -23.39
CA ILE A 71 -5.24 16.32 -23.30
C ILE A 71 -5.23 17.44 -22.26
N ASP A 72 -6.39 17.87 -21.76
CA ASP A 72 -6.46 18.81 -20.65
C ASP A 72 -6.19 18.09 -19.32
N GLU A 73 -6.78 16.92 -19.12
CA GLU A 73 -6.50 16.03 -17.98
C GLU A 73 -5.01 15.62 -17.92
N LEU A 74 -4.43 15.20 -19.05
CA LEU A 74 -3.01 14.89 -19.15
C LEU A 74 -2.12 16.10 -18.78
N LYS A 75 -2.52 17.33 -19.11
CA LYS A 75 -1.74 18.53 -18.73
C LYS A 75 -1.80 18.79 -17.24
N ASP A 76 -2.97 18.61 -16.65
CA ASP A 76 -3.17 18.85 -15.24
C ASP A 76 -2.35 17.87 -14.41
N ALA A 77 -2.24 16.61 -14.85
CA ALA A 77 -1.38 15.59 -14.24
C ALA A 77 0.13 15.88 -14.42
N LEU A 78 0.56 16.29 -15.62
CA LEU A 78 1.97 16.57 -15.90
C LEU A 78 2.47 17.89 -15.28
N GLY A 79 1.58 18.83 -15.02
CA GLY A 79 1.91 20.12 -14.41
C GLY A 79 2.63 21.10 -15.34
N GLU A 80 3.36 22.04 -14.74
CA GLU A 80 4.00 23.14 -15.46
C GLU A 80 5.28 22.68 -16.20
N VAL A 81 5.40 23.06 -17.47
CA VAL A 81 6.59 22.78 -18.30
C VAL A 81 7.76 23.67 -17.89
N ILE A 82 8.96 23.11 -17.76
CA ILE A 82 10.20 23.87 -17.54
C ILE A 82 10.49 24.76 -18.75
N LYS A 83 10.67 26.07 -18.53
CA LYS A 83 10.99 27.02 -19.60
C LYS A 83 12.44 26.87 -20.05
N ALA A 84 12.71 27.08 -21.33
CA ALA A 84 14.06 26.99 -21.91
C ALA A 84 15.10 27.92 -21.25
N ASP A 85 14.66 29.06 -20.70
CA ASP A 85 15.51 30.00 -19.97
C ASP A 85 15.59 29.71 -18.46
N LEU A 86 14.88 28.69 -17.99
CA LEU A 86 14.76 28.26 -16.59
C LEU A 86 14.13 29.31 -15.67
N SER A 87 13.42 30.29 -16.24
CA SER A 87 12.83 31.41 -15.48
C SER A 87 11.66 31.03 -14.58
N ASN A 88 11.26 29.75 -14.55
CA ASN A 88 10.23 29.22 -13.66
C ASN A 88 10.77 28.21 -12.64
N LEU A 89 12.08 28.22 -12.34
CA LEU A 89 12.68 27.35 -11.33
C LEU A 89 13.00 28.09 -10.01
N ASP A 90 12.48 29.32 -9.83
CA ASP A 90 12.79 30.14 -8.65
C ASP A 90 12.38 29.45 -7.34
N SER A 91 11.22 28.77 -7.28
CA SER A 91 10.78 28.02 -6.09
C SER A 91 11.78 26.91 -5.72
N ILE A 92 12.20 26.10 -6.69
CA ILE A 92 13.18 25.02 -6.46
C ILE A 92 14.48 25.59 -5.88
N TYR A 93 14.93 26.76 -6.35
CA TYR A 93 16.12 27.42 -5.81
C TYR A 93 15.93 27.94 -4.39
N GLU A 94 14.80 28.58 -4.11
CA GLU A 94 14.50 29.15 -2.80
C GLU A 94 14.25 28.07 -1.74
N ASP A 95 13.41 27.07 -2.05
CA ASP A 95 12.97 26.03 -1.12
C ASP A 95 14.12 25.08 -0.74
N ASN A 96 15.03 24.80 -1.68
CA ASN A 96 16.17 23.89 -1.45
C ASN A 96 17.49 24.63 -1.19
N ASN A 97 17.46 25.96 -1.07
CA ASN A 97 18.64 26.83 -0.91
C ASN A 97 19.73 26.56 -1.99
N LEU A 98 19.29 26.29 -3.22
CA LEU A 98 20.16 25.97 -4.36
C LEU A 98 20.39 27.19 -5.25
N THR A 99 21.58 27.24 -5.86
CA THR A 99 21.80 28.11 -7.03
C THR A 99 21.55 27.31 -8.31
N LYS A 100 21.42 27.98 -9.46
CA LYS A 100 21.35 27.30 -10.76
C LYS A 100 22.52 26.32 -10.99
N ASP A 101 23.75 26.74 -10.66
CA ASP A 101 24.92 25.86 -10.77
C ASP A 101 24.88 24.73 -9.73
N GLY A 102 24.32 25.00 -8.54
CA GLY A 102 24.08 24.01 -7.49
C GLY A 102 23.11 22.92 -7.93
N LEU A 103 21.97 23.29 -8.53
CA LEU A 103 21.00 22.34 -9.08
C LEU A 103 21.64 21.45 -10.15
N VAL A 104 22.35 22.04 -11.12
CA VAL A 104 23.02 21.27 -12.17
C VAL A 104 24.05 20.32 -11.57
N LYS A 105 24.77 20.75 -10.54
CA LYS A 105 25.74 19.91 -9.84
C LYS A 105 25.04 18.73 -9.13
N LEU A 106 23.97 18.99 -8.39
CA LEU A 106 23.18 17.99 -7.66
C LEU A 106 22.69 16.87 -8.59
N LEU A 107 22.08 17.24 -9.73
CA LEU A 107 21.62 16.27 -10.71
C LEU A 107 22.78 15.44 -11.29
N ASN A 108 23.88 16.08 -11.65
CA ASN A 108 25.04 15.38 -12.22
C ASN A 108 25.69 14.41 -11.23
N GLU A 109 25.73 14.75 -9.92
CA GLU A 109 26.22 13.85 -8.87
C GLU A 109 25.36 12.59 -8.75
N ASN A 110 24.06 12.71 -9.07
CA ASN A 110 23.11 11.60 -9.13
C ASN A 110 22.98 10.96 -10.52
N GLY A 111 23.83 11.34 -11.48
CA GLY A 111 23.88 10.75 -12.81
C GLY A 111 22.81 11.24 -13.78
N GLU A 112 22.19 12.38 -13.48
CA GLU A 112 21.09 12.97 -14.24
C GLU A 112 21.46 14.34 -14.81
N GLU A 113 20.79 14.72 -15.89
CA GLU A 113 20.92 16.02 -16.52
C GLU A 113 19.61 16.81 -16.41
N LEU A 114 19.68 18.14 -16.30
CA LEU A 114 18.48 18.99 -16.26
C LEU A 114 17.55 18.80 -17.48
N ASN A 115 18.09 18.32 -18.61
CA ASN A 115 17.30 18.01 -19.80
C ASN A 115 16.58 16.66 -19.76
N ASP A 116 16.84 15.82 -18.78
CA ASP A 116 16.05 14.61 -18.52
C ASP A 116 14.64 14.98 -18.00
N TYR A 117 14.45 16.22 -17.56
CA TYR A 117 13.19 16.75 -17.02
C TYR A 117 12.46 17.68 -17.99
N ILE A 118 11.17 17.41 -18.19
CA ILE A 118 10.26 18.23 -19.00
C ILE A 118 9.39 19.14 -18.13
N PHE A 119 8.92 18.63 -16.99
CA PHE A 119 7.98 19.30 -16.09
C PHE A 119 8.63 19.65 -14.75
N ILE A 120 8.17 20.74 -14.14
CA ILE A 120 8.72 21.27 -12.88
C ILE A 120 8.53 20.27 -11.75
N TRP A 121 7.35 19.67 -11.62
CA TRP A 121 7.04 18.74 -10.52
C TRP A 121 7.97 17.53 -10.50
N ASN A 122 8.27 16.93 -11.67
CA ASN A 122 9.23 15.83 -11.72
C ASN A 122 10.63 16.25 -11.27
N LEU A 123 11.07 17.46 -11.65
CA LEU A 123 12.36 17.98 -11.22
C LEU A 123 12.38 18.29 -9.72
N GLU A 124 11.30 18.88 -9.21
CA GLU A 124 11.14 19.23 -7.80
C GLU A 124 11.15 17.98 -6.92
N GLU A 125 10.45 16.92 -7.31
CA GLU A 125 10.46 15.62 -6.61
C GLU A 125 11.86 15.02 -6.55
N SER A 126 12.59 15.01 -7.67
CA SER A 126 13.95 14.50 -7.68
C SER A 126 14.92 15.36 -6.87
N VAL A 127 14.79 16.69 -6.93
CA VAL A 127 15.59 17.59 -6.10
C VAL A 127 15.31 17.33 -4.63
N TYR A 128 14.02 17.28 -4.23
CA TYR A 128 13.58 16.97 -2.88
C TYR A 128 14.19 15.65 -2.40
N PHE A 129 14.09 14.59 -3.21
CA PHE A 129 14.69 13.29 -2.90
C PHE A 129 16.20 13.38 -2.67
N TYR A 130 16.94 14.08 -3.55
CA TYR A 130 18.39 14.23 -3.39
C TYR A 130 18.80 15.16 -2.26
N THR A 131 17.90 16.02 -1.78
CA THR A 131 18.17 16.95 -0.67
C THR A 131 17.67 16.46 0.68
N GLU A 132 16.64 15.62 0.74
CA GLU A 132 16.07 15.09 1.99
C GLU A 132 16.55 13.66 2.32
N GLU A 133 16.84 12.80 1.33
CA GLU A 133 17.43 11.47 1.60
C GLU A 133 18.98 11.48 1.53
N GLY A 134 19.59 12.63 1.30
CA GLY A 134 21.03 12.75 1.06
C GLY A 134 21.85 12.93 2.34
N ASP A 135 22.46 11.86 2.85
CA ASP A 135 23.59 11.84 3.80
C ASP A 135 23.72 13.14 4.63
N PHE A 136 23.01 13.24 5.75
CA PHE A 136 23.28 14.32 6.70
C PHE A 136 24.68 14.14 7.31
N GLU A 137 25.39 15.24 7.53
CA GLU A 137 26.62 15.19 8.31
C GLU A 137 26.23 15.06 9.79
N ARG A 138 26.25 13.82 10.30
CA ARG A 138 25.92 13.55 11.71
C ARG A 138 26.73 14.45 12.63
N ASP A 139 26.08 14.99 13.65
CA ASP A 139 26.71 15.82 14.65
C ASP A 139 27.98 15.11 15.17
N PRO A 140 29.18 15.73 15.04
CA PRO A 140 30.42 15.12 15.51
C PRO A 140 30.43 14.83 17.03
N TYR A 141 29.50 15.42 17.78
CA TYR A 141 29.29 15.21 19.21
C TYR A 141 28.15 14.25 19.55
N PHE A 142 27.46 13.66 18.56
CA PHE A 142 26.30 12.80 18.76
C PHE A 142 26.52 11.73 19.85
N ASP A 143 27.60 10.97 19.79
CA ASP A 143 27.85 9.89 20.76
C ASP A 143 28.07 10.43 22.19
N GLN A 144 28.68 11.61 22.31
CA GLN A 144 28.89 12.27 23.61
C GLN A 144 27.58 12.82 24.16
N ASP A 145 26.77 13.43 23.30
CA ASP A 145 25.49 14.00 23.69
C ASP A 145 24.47 12.92 23.98
N LEU A 146 24.55 11.76 23.31
CA LEU A 146 23.73 10.59 23.58
C LEU A 146 23.99 10.07 24.99
N VAL A 147 25.24 10.03 25.44
CA VAL A 147 25.57 9.67 26.83
C VAL A 147 24.92 10.63 27.83
N SER A 148 24.94 11.94 27.53
CA SER A 148 24.31 12.96 28.38
C SER A 148 22.78 12.84 28.38
N TYR A 149 22.20 12.52 27.22
CA TYR A 149 20.78 12.28 27.05
C TYR A 149 20.32 11.05 27.82
N LEU A 150 21.02 9.92 27.73
CA LEU A 150 20.70 8.70 28.47
C LEU A 150 20.68 8.92 29.98
N VAL A 151 21.62 9.72 30.52
CA VAL A 151 21.61 10.11 31.94
C VAL A 151 20.36 10.92 32.30
N LYS A 152 20.00 11.90 31.46
CA LYS A 152 18.79 12.73 31.65
C LYS A 152 17.53 11.86 31.62
N VAL A 153 17.40 10.99 30.62
CA VAL A 153 16.24 10.09 30.46
C VAL A 153 16.15 9.13 31.65
N SER A 154 17.27 8.54 32.08
CA SER A 154 17.32 7.65 33.25
C SER A 154 16.86 8.35 34.53
N GLU A 155 17.29 9.60 34.74
CA GLU A 155 16.89 10.40 35.90
C GLU A 155 15.37 10.68 35.89
N VAL A 156 14.82 11.06 34.73
CA VAL A 156 13.37 11.30 34.57
C VAL A 156 12.58 10.02 34.75
N ARG A 157 13.00 8.92 34.13
CA ARG A 157 12.28 7.64 34.12
C ARG A 157 12.36 6.88 35.43
N GLY A 158 13.42 7.11 36.21
CA GLY A 158 13.64 6.51 37.52
C GLY A 158 14.31 5.14 37.51
N PHE A 159 14.80 4.69 36.34
CA PHE A 159 15.62 3.49 36.18
C PHE A 159 16.71 3.74 35.12
N ASP A 160 17.70 2.84 35.07
CA ASP A 160 18.81 2.93 34.11
C ASP A 160 18.31 2.69 32.68
N VAL A 161 18.40 3.72 31.83
CA VAL A 161 18.05 3.68 30.41
C VAL A 161 19.33 3.65 29.60
N THR A 162 19.49 2.59 28.82
CA THR A 162 20.66 2.32 28.01
C THR A 162 20.41 2.66 26.54
N LYS A 163 21.48 2.66 25.74
CA LYS A 163 21.35 2.79 24.29
C LYS A 163 20.47 1.69 23.70
N GLU A 164 20.56 0.46 24.19
CA GLU A 164 19.77 -0.68 23.69
C GLU A 164 18.26 -0.47 23.92
N ASP A 165 17.87 0.19 25.01
CA ASP A 165 16.47 0.52 25.27
C ASP A 165 15.95 1.61 24.31
N ILE A 166 16.83 2.55 23.92
CA ILE A 166 16.51 3.54 22.87
C ILE A 166 16.35 2.87 21.51
N GLU A 167 17.28 2.00 21.12
CA GLU A 167 17.15 1.23 19.87
C GLU A 167 15.85 0.41 19.88
N THR A 168 15.49 -0.21 21.00
CA THR A 168 14.22 -0.95 21.13
C THR A 168 13.00 -0.05 20.95
N SER A 169 13.07 1.21 21.40
CA SER A 169 11.98 2.18 21.22
C SER A 169 11.87 2.59 19.74
N LEU A 170 12.99 2.76 19.04
CA LEU A 170 13.06 3.12 17.63
C LEU A 170 12.69 1.96 16.70
N ASP A 171 13.00 0.72 17.07
CA ASP A 171 12.65 -0.50 16.32
C ASP A 171 11.13 -0.60 16.07
N SER A 172 10.29 -0.02 16.95
CA SER A 172 8.83 0.02 16.75
C SER A 172 8.40 0.86 15.54
N TYR A 173 9.30 1.70 15.02
CA TYR A 173 9.16 2.53 13.83
C TYR A 173 10.08 2.08 12.69
N ASP A 174 10.74 0.93 12.82
CA ASP A 174 11.80 0.44 11.91
C ASP A 174 12.99 1.41 11.75
N LEU A 175 13.29 2.19 12.80
CA LEU A 175 14.39 3.16 12.85
C LEU A 175 15.50 2.75 13.83
N SER A 176 16.64 3.43 13.73
CA SER A 176 17.82 3.28 14.58
C SER A 176 18.45 4.63 14.91
N THR A 177 19.33 4.67 15.92
CA THR A 177 20.03 5.93 16.26
C THR A 177 20.96 6.44 15.15
N GLU A 178 21.25 5.64 14.12
CA GLU A 178 22.09 6.01 12.98
C GLU A 178 21.35 6.94 11.99
N GLU A 179 20.02 7.01 12.06
CA GLU A 179 19.16 7.76 11.14
C GLU A 179 18.84 9.19 11.61
N PHE A 180 19.47 9.64 12.69
CA PHE A 180 19.29 10.99 13.25
C PHE A 180 20.59 11.80 13.16
N GLU A 181 20.49 13.06 12.71
CA GLU A 181 21.59 14.01 12.59
C GLU A 181 22.14 14.37 13.98
N SER A 182 21.25 14.61 14.93
CA SER A 182 21.59 15.06 16.27
C SER A 182 20.79 14.35 17.36
N VAL A 183 21.27 14.44 18.59
CA VAL A 183 20.55 13.92 19.77
C VAL A 183 19.32 14.77 20.11
N GLU A 184 19.30 16.04 19.69
CA GLU A 184 18.13 16.91 19.80
C GLU A 184 17.00 16.39 18.92
N GLU A 185 17.28 16.11 17.65
CA GLU A 185 16.33 15.51 16.70
C GLU A 185 15.82 14.14 17.18
N LEU A 186 16.73 13.26 17.62
CA LEU A 186 16.37 11.98 18.22
C LEU A 186 15.43 12.15 19.42
N SER A 187 15.72 13.12 20.29
CA SER A 187 14.90 13.40 21.47
C SER A 187 13.53 13.99 21.11
N GLU A 188 13.44 14.78 20.05
CA GLU A 188 12.17 15.32 19.55
C GLU A 188 11.31 14.21 18.96
N PHE A 189 11.91 13.33 18.15
CA PHE A 189 11.23 12.17 17.57
C PHE A 189 10.68 11.20 18.63
N LEU A 190 11.48 10.88 19.64
CA LEU A 190 11.08 9.96 20.71
C LEU A 190 10.04 10.55 21.67
N GLY A 191 9.86 11.86 21.68
CA GLY A 191 8.81 12.53 22.45
C GLY A 191 9.05 12.58 23.97
N GLU A 192 7.96 12.70 24.73
CA GLU A 192 8.04 12.94 26.17
C GLU A 192 8.39 11.66 26.96
N VAL A 193 9.42 11.73 27.81
CA VAL A 193 9.79 10.63 28.72
C VAL A 193 8.75 10.46 29.84
N ILE A 194 8.30 9.23 30.08
CA ILE A 194 7.45 8.88 31.22
C ILE A 194 8.19 9.17 32.52
N LYS A 195 7.59 9.96 33.42
CA LYS A 195 8.21 10.31 34.71
C LYS A 195 8.19 9.14 35.68
N ALA A 196 9.18 9.05 36.56
CA ALA A 196 9.30 7.99 37.56
C ALA A 196 8.09 7.87 38.51
N ASP A 197 7.45 9.00 38.83
CA ASP A 197 6.22 9.03 39.64
C ASP A 197 4.94 8.87 38.81
N LEU A 198 5.09 8.74 37.49
CA LEU A 198 4.04 8.61 36.48
C LEU A 198 3.09 9.83 36.49
N SER A 199 3.58 11.01 36.88
CA SER A 199 2.75 12.22 37.00
C SER A 199 2.38 12.85 35.64
N ASN A 200 2.97 12.39 34.54
CA ASN A 200 2.67 12.86 33.19
C ASN A 200 1.82 11.87 32.38
N LEU A 201 1.15 10.91 33.05
CA LEU A 201 0.20 10.01 32.39
C LEU A 201 -1.21 10.61 32.24
N ASP A 202 -1.43 11.88 32.61
CA ASP A 202 -2.72 12.56 32.47
C ASP A 202 -3.20 12.60 31.00
N TYR A 203 -2.26 12.54 30.05
CA TYR A 203 -2.51 12.37 28.61
C TYR A 203 -3.51 11.23 28.31
N PHE A 204 -3.37 10.09 28.99
CA PHE A 204 -4.23 8.92 28.76
C PHE A 204 -5.63 9.09 29.32
N ASN A 205 -5.77 9.87 30.38
CA ASN A 205 -7.08 10.21 30.90
C ASN A 205 -7.81 11.18 29.97
N GLU A 206 -7.08 12.12 29.36
CA GLU A 206 -7.65 13.12 28.44
C GLU A 206 -8.04 12.52 27.08
N ASN A 207 -7.28 11.56 26.56
CA ASN A 207 -7.48 11.02 25.20
C ASN A 207 -8.15 9.64 25.16
N TYR A 208 -8.08 8.86 26.24
CA TYR A 208 -8.57 7.48 26.28
C TYR A 208 -9.56 7.21 27.43
N ASP A 209 -9.92 8.23 28.23
CA ASP A 209 -10.70 8.08 29.46
C ASP A 209 -10.08 7.06 30.46
N LEU A 210 -8.74 6.91 30.41
CA LEU A 210 -7.98 6.00 31.27
C LEU A 210 -7.25 6.78 32.35
N ASP A 211 -7.76 6.74 33.58
CA ASP A 211 -6.98 7.20 34.73
C ASP A 211 -5.74 6.32 34.95
N LYS A 212 -4.76 6.82 35.72
CA LYS A 212 -3.51 6.11 35.98
C LYS A 212 -3.71 4.66 36.47
N GLN A 213 -4.72 4.41 37.30
CA GLN A 213 -4.97 3.07 37.82
C GLN A 213 -5.53 2.15 36.73
N SER A 214 -6.47 2.67 35.94
CA SER A 214 -7.11 1.97 34.83
C SER A 214 -6.12 1.65 33.71
N LEU A 215 -5.22 2.57 33.41
CA LEU A 215 -4.13 2.36 32.45
C LEU A 215 -3.19 1.24 32.90
N LEU A 216 -2.72 1.26 34.16
CA LEU A 216 -1.85 0.20 34.68
C LEU A 216 -2.54 -1.16 34.68
N GLN A 217 -3.84 -1.20 35.01
CA GLN A 217 -4.63 -2.42 34.94
C GLN A 217 -4.78 -2.93 33.50
N LEU A 218 -5.01 -2.02 32.54
CA LEU A 218 -5.11 -2.37 31.12
C LEU A 218 -3.83 -3.04 30.62
N LEU A 219 -2.66 -2.48 30.97
CA LEU A 219 -1.36 -3.06 30.61
C LEU A 219 -1.19 -4.46 31.24
N GLU A 220 -1.43 -4.58 32.54
CA GLU A 220 -1.27 -5.85 33.27
C GLU A 220 -2.17 -6.96 32.70
N GLU A 221 -3.43 -6.64 32.39
CA GLU A 221 -4.39 -7.59 31.78
C GLU A 221 -3.95 -8.09 30.40
N ASN A 222 -3.13 -7.31 29.69
CA ASN A 222 -2.59 -7.65 28.38
C ASN A 222 -1.17 -8.21 28.43
N GLY A 223 -0.60 -8.36 29.63
CA GLY A 223 0.75 -8.91 29.83
C GLY A 223 1.87 -7.90 29.60
N GLU A 224 1.54 -6.61 29.60
CA GLU A 224 2.48 -5.51 29.52
C GLU A 224 2.81 -4.97 30.92
N ASP A 225 4.00 -4.38 31.06
CA ASP A 225 4.41 -3.66 32.26
C ASP A 225 4.75 -2.21 31.88
N ILE A 226 4.38 -1.25 32.74
CA ILE A 226 4.72 0.16 32.52
C ILE A 226 6.25 0.36 32.40
N SER A 227 7.06 -0.50 33.01
CA SER A 227 8.52 -0.47 32.89
C SER A 227 9.04 -0.79 31.49
N ASN A 228 8.22 -1.37 30.61
CA ASN A 228 8.59 -1.68 29.22
C ASN A 228 8.67 -0.40 28.36
N TYR A 229 8.14 0.73 28.86
CA TYR A 229 8.02 1.96 28.10
C TYR A 229 8.88 3.06 28.71
N ILE A 230 9.65 3.75 27.86
CA ILE A 230 10.43 4.94 28.23
C ILE A 230 9.64 6.21 27.89
N TYR A 231 9.03 6.25 26.71
CA TYR A 231 8.34 7.43 26.18
C TYR A 231 6.82 7.27 26.18
N ILE A 232 6.10 8.38 26.30
CA ILE A 232 4.64 8.44 26.28
C ILE A 232 4.11 7.90 24.94
N ASP A 233 4.74 8.27 23.83
CA ASP A 233 4.31 7.91 22.48
C ASP A 233 4.39 6.39 22.25
N ASN A 234 5.43 5.72 22.74
CA ASN A 234 5.51 4.24 22.66
C ASN A 234 4.41 3.56 23.50
N LEU A 235 4.14 4.10 24.69
CA LEU A 235 3.05 3.60 25.54
C LEU A 235 1.69 3.85 24.85
N GLU A 236 1.52 4.99 24.20
CA GLU A 236 0.33 5.32 23.45
C GLU A 236 0.06 4.34 22.34
N ILE A 237 1.05 3.98 21.52
CA ILE A 237 0.86 2.98 20.46
C ILE A 237 0.31 1.67 21.02
N THR A 238 0.82 1.25 22.18
CA THR A 238 0.32 0.04 22.86
C THR A 238 -1.10 0.24 23.36
N VAL A 239 -1.38 1.34 24.07
CA VAL A 239 -2.73 1.62 24.62
C VAL A 239 -3.75 1.73 23.51
N TRP A 240 -3.42 2.45 22.43
CA TRP A 240 -4.21 2.53 21.22
C TRP A 240 -4.48 1.12 20.68
N THR A 241 -3.45 0.31 20.45
CA THR A 241 -3.58 -1.07 19.94
C THR A 241 -4.48 -1.95 20.83
N ILE A 242 -4.29 -1.90 22.16
CA ILE A 242 -5.09 -2.67 23.13
C ILE A 242 -6.54 -2.20 23.13
N ASN A 243 -6.76 -0.88 23.10
CA ASN A 243 -8.08 -0.26 23.12
C ASN A 243 -8.79 -0.36 21.76
N GLY A 244 -8.27 -1.16 20.86
CA GLY A 244 -8.86 -1.41 19.57
C GLY A 244 -8.52 -0.35 18.52
N GLY A 245 -7.33 0.22 18.62
CA GLY A 245 -6.72 1.12 17.65
C GLY A 245 -6.89 0.59 16.24
N ALA A 246 -7.47 1.44 15.38
CA ALA A 246 -8.01 1.09 14.07
C ALA A 246 -8.50 -0.36 14.05
N THR A 247 -9.38 -0.71 15.00
CA THR A 247 -9.96 -2.04 14.95
C THR A 247 -10.63 -2.17 13.60
N ASN A 248 -10.51 -3.35 13.03
CA ASN A 248 -11.40 -3.83 11.97
C ASN A 248 -12.87 -3.44 12.22
N GLY A 249 -13.31 -3.17 13.46
CA GLY A 249 -14.63 -2.63 13.80
C GLY A 249 -14.98 -1.29 13.14
N ASP A 250 -14.10 -0.29 13.18
CA ASP A 250 -14.38 1.04 12.59
C ASP A 250 -14.42 0.97 11.05
N ILE A 251 -13.54 0.16 10.47
CA ILE A 251 -13.53 -0.15 9.03
C ILE A 251 -14.80 -0.96 8.66
N ILE A 252 -15.21 -1.93 9.48
CA ILE A 252 -16.39 -2.79 9.24
C ILE A 252 -17.69 -1.98 9.36
N GLU A 253 -17.82 -1.10 10.35
CA GLU A 253 -19.00 -0.23 10.47
C GLU A 253 -19.11 0.73 9.28
N GLY A 254 -17.97 1.17 8.72
CA GLY A 254 -17.93 1.93 7.47
C GLY A 254 -18.31 1.12 6.21
N LEU A 255 -18.05 -0.20 6.19
CA LEU A 255 -18.31 -1.08 5.04
C LEU A 255 -19.69 -1.74 5.05
N LEU A 256 -20.34 -1.86 6.20
CA LEU A 256 -21.69 -2.44 6.33
C LEU A 256 -22.74 -1.73 5.44
N PRO A 257 -22.80 -0.38 5.41
CA PRO A 257 -23.70 0.32 4.49
C PRO A 257 -23.45 -0.02 3.03
N ILE A 258 -22.18 -0.18 2.61
CA ILE A 258 -21.82 -0.56 1.23
C ILE A 258 -22.35 -1.95 0.89
N PHE A 259 -22.21 -2.93 1.80
CA PHE A 259 -22.74 -4.27 1.55
C PHE A 259 -24.27 -4.32 1.46
N GLU A 260 -24.96 -3.54 2.28
CA GLU A 260 -26.43 -3.49 2.30
C GLU A 260 -26.99 -2.66 1.13
N GLU A 261 -26.47 -1.46 0.93
CA GLU A 261 -26.99 -0.47 -0.03
C GLU A 261 -26.51 -0.72 -1.46
N ASP A 262 -25.23 -1.06 -1.65
CA ASP A 262 -24.64 -1.19 -2.99
C ASP A 262 -24.70 -2.63 -3.50
N PHE A 263 -24.40 -3.62 -2.66
CA PHE A 263 -24.37 -5.03 -3.06
C PHE A 263 -25.66 -5.81 -2.78
N GLY A 264 -26.60 -5.20 -2.05
CA GLY A 264 -27.91 -5.78 -1.73
C GLY A 264 -27.88 -6.93 -0.73
N LEU A 265 -26.81 -7.06 0.06
CA LEU A 265 -26.64 -8.13 1.04
C LEU A 265 -27.37 -7.82 2.34
N THR A 266 -28.19 -8.76 2.82
CA THR A 266 -28.83 -8.62 4.13
C THR A 266 -27.94 -9.04 5.28
N GLU A 267 -28.17 -8.51 6.49
CA GLU A 267 -27.50 -8.95 7.74
C GLU A 267 -27.53 -10.48 7.93
N VAL A 268 -28.64 -11.12 7.56
CA VAL A 268 -28.80 -12.58 7.63
C VAL A 268 -27.90 -13.31 6.63
N GLU A 269 -27.74 -12.77 5.42
CA GLU A 269 -26.85 -13.31 4.38
C GLU A 269 -25.40 -13.18 4.77
N LEU A 270 -25.01 -12.02 5.27
CA LEU A 270 -23.71 -11.79 5.87
C LEU A 270 -23.46 -12.83 6.97
N GLN A 271 -24.38 -12.99 7.92
CA GLN A 271 -24.21 -13.98 8.99
C GLN A 271 -24.08 -15.43 8.46
N ARG A 272 -24.79 -15.80 7.38
CA ARG A 272 -24.66 -17.12 6.76
C ARG A 272 -23.27 -17.34 6.16
N ILE A 273 -22.72 -16.33 5.50
CA ILE A 273 -21.35 -16.34 4.95
C ILE A 273 -20.34 -16.52 6.08
N THR A 274 -20.46 -15.75 7.17
CA THR A 274 -19.64 -15.92 8.38
C THR A 274 -19.63 -17.34 8.87
N ASP A 275 -20.82 -17.86 9.15
CA ASP A 275 -20.96 -19.14 9.83
C ASP A 275 -20.34 -20.26 8.97
N HIS A 276 -20.41 -20.12 7.65
CA HIS A 276 -19.76 -21.02 6.71
C HIS A 276 -18.25 -21.00 6.85
N LEU A 277 -17.60 -19.84 6.76
CA LEU A 277 -16.13 -19.78 6.88
C LEU A 277 -15.60 -20.15 8.27
N GLU A 278 -16.30 -19.76 9.35
CA GLU A 278 -15.93 -20.19 10.70
C GLU A 278 -15.94 -21.72 10.79
N SER A 279 -16.86 -22.38 10.10
CA SER A 279 -16.90 -23.85 10.05
C SER A 279 -15.69 -24.46 9.35
N LEU A 280 -15.01 -23.71 8.47
CA LEU A 280 -13.82 -24.13 7.73
C LEU A 280 -12.51 -23.91 8.49
N GLU A 281 -12.51 -23.33 9.70
CA GLU A 281 -11.28 -23.03 10.46
C GLU A 281 -10.29 -24.22 10.49
N LYS A 282 -10.81 -25.42 10.73
CA LYS A 282 -10.00 -26.65 10.74
C LYS A 282 -9.50 -27.06 9.36
N HIS A 283 -10.32 -26.88 8.33
CA HIS A 283 -9.96 -27.19 6.95
C HIS A 283 -8.87 -26.24 6.45
N LEU A 284 -9.01 -24.94 6.71
CA LEU A 284 -8.07 -23.90 6.30
C LEU A 284 -6.75 -23.97 7.08
N SER A 285 -6.76 -24.53 8.28
CA SER A 285 -5.55 -24.78 9.09
C SER A 285 -4.86 -26.11 8.74
N ASP A 286 -5.41 -26.92 7.84
CA ASP A 286 -4.82 -28.20 7.45
C ASP A 286 -3.57 -27.96 6.58
N PRO A 287 -2.43 -28.64 6.84
CA PRO A 287 -1.21 -28.46 6.06
C PRO A 287 -1.37 -28.68 4.54
N ALA A 288 -2.27 -29.56 4.11
CA ALA A 288 -2.52 -29.78 2.69
C ALA A 288 -3.30 -28.63 2.07
N THR A 289 -4.25 -28.04 2.80
CA THR A 289 -4.98 -26.84 2.36
C THR A 289 -4.08 -25.63 2.29
N LEU A 290 -3.20 -25.44 3.30
CA LEU A 290 -2.20 -24.36 3.29
C LEU A 290 -1.28 -24.46 2.08
N LYS A 291 -0.84 -25.68 1.73
CA LYS A 291 -0.04 -25.91 0.53
C LYS A 291 -0.79 -25.55 -0.76
N ARG A 292 -2.08 -25.88 -0.85
CA ARG A 292 -2.91 -25.48 -2.01
C ARG A 292 -3.05 -23.96 -2.11
N LEU A 293 -3.23 -23.27 -0.98
CA LEU A 293 -3.27 -21.81 -0.93
C LEU A 293 -1.93 -21.19 -1.38
N GLU A 294 -0.79 -21.76 -0.96
CA GLU A 294 0.53 -21.33 -1.40
C GLU A 294 0.74 -21.55 -2.92
N GLU A 295 0.36 -22.72 -3.43
CA GLU A 295 0.42 -23.03 -4.86
C GLU A 295 -0.49 -22.10 -5.68
N LEU A 296 -1.66 -21.75 -5.15
CA LEU A 296 -2.58 -20.78 -5.75
C LEU A 296 -1.99 -19.37 -5.76
N GLY A 297 -1.40 -18.92 -4.65
CA GLY A 297 -0.68 -17.65 -4.58
C GLY A 297 0.47 -17.57 -5.58
N ASN A 298 1.26 -18.64 -5.72
CA ASN A 298 2.33 -18.72 -6.72
C ASN A 298 1.82 -18.61 -8.17
N ARG A 299 0.65 -19.20 -8.46
CA ARG A 299 0.01 -19.09 -9.78
C ARG A 299 -0.53 -17.70 -10.04
N MET A 300 -1.03 -17.01 -9.00
CA MET A 300 -1.43 -15.60 -9.11
C MET A 300 -0.23 -14.69 -9.34
N MET A 301 0.88 -14.87 -8.62
CA MET A 301 2.13 -14.11 -8.81
C MET A 301 2.78 -14.34 -10.19
N ALA A 302 2.40 -15.41 -10.89
CA ALA A 302 2.89 -15.69 -12.25
C ALA A 302 2.18 -14.88 -13.34
N PHE A 303 1.11 -14.14 -12.99
CA PHE A 303 0.55 -13.12 -13.87
C PHE A 303 1.44 -11.87 -13.79
N GLU A 304 1.93 -11.42 -14.94
CA GLU A 304 2.49 -10.08 -15.08
C GLU A 304 1.40 -9.04 -14.80
N GLU A 305 1.75 -7.86 -14.29
CA GLU A 305 0.80 -6.75 -14.16
C GLU A 305 0.17 -6.46 -15.53
N PHE A 306 -1.16 -6.40 -15.58
CA PHE A 306 -1.92 -6.09 -16.79
C PHE A 306 -2.88 -4.95 -16.50
N ASP A 307 -2.85 -3.92 -17.34
CA ASP A 307 -3.67 -2.73 -17.17
C ASP A 307 -5.12 -2.98 -17.59
N VAL A 308 -5.36 -3.92 -18.52
CA VAL A 308 -6.71 -4.22 -19.05
C VAL A 308 -6.90 -5.69 -19.42
N ALA A 309 -8.12 -6.21 -19.21
CA ALA A 309 -8.50 -7.59 -19.53
C ALA A 309 -8.26 -8.02 -20.98
N THR A 310 -8.18 -7.05 -21.92
CA THR A 310 -7.90 -7.32 -23.34
C THR A 310 -6.46 -7.73 -23.62
N GLU A 311 -5.54 -7.51 -22.68
CA GLU A 311 -4.14 -7.97 -22.76
C GLU A 311 -3.99 -9.43 -22.35
N LEU A 312 -5.01 -10.00 -21.70
CA LEU A 312 -5.04 -11.40 -21.33
C LEU A 312 -5.26 -12.27 -22.57
N THR A 313 -4.28 -13.12 -22.86
CA THR A 313 -4.45 -14.20 -23.82
C THR A 313 -5.55 -15.15 -23.36
N ALA A 314 -6.19 -15.86 -24.30
CA ALA A 314 -7.17 -16.90 -23.96
C ALA A 314 -6.62 -17.95 -22.98
N LYS A 315 -5.30 -18.16 -22.95
CA LYS A 315 -4.63 -19.04 -21.99
C LYS A 315 -4.58 -18.43 -20.59
N GLN A 316 -4.32 -17.13 -20.47
CA GLN A 316 -4.35 -16.39 -19.20
C GLN A 316 -5.77 -16.30 -18.64
N ILE A 317 -6.78 -16.05 -19.47
CA ILE A 317 -8.20 -16.07 -19.06
C ILE A 317 -8.59 -17.45 -18.52
N ALA A 318 -8.17 -18.52 -19.20
CA ALA A 318 -8.42 -19.89 -18.74
C ALA A 318 -7.69 -20.20 -17.43
N GLU A 319 -6.49 -19.68 -17.23
CA GLU A 319 -5.73 -19.85 -15.99
C GLU A 319 -6.38 -19.08 -14.83
N MET A 320 -6.86 -17.86 -15.07
CA MET A 320 -7.58 -17.05 -14.07
C MET A 320 -8.89 -17.72 -13.65
N ALA A 321 -9.65 -18.26 -14.60
CA ALA A 321 -10.83 -19.06 -14.29
C ALA A 321 -10.46 -20.32 -13.47
N SER A 322 -9.35 -20.98 -13.77
CA SER A 322 -8.86 -22.14 -13.00
C SER A 322 -8.48 -21.77 -11.57
N ILE A 323 -7.82 -20.63 -11.36
CA ILE A 323 -7.50 -20.10 -10.03
C ILE A 323 -8.79 -19.82 -9.26
N TYR A 324 -9.75 -19.16 -9.88
CA TYR A 324 -11.02 -18.83 -9.27
C TYR A 324 -11.82 -20.07 -8.85
N GLU A 325 -11.89 -21.10 -9.71
CA GLU A 325 -12.56 -22.37 -9.37
C GLU A 325 -11.85 -23.11 -8.23
N GLU A 326 -10.51 -23.10 -8.20
CA GLU A 326 -9.77 -23.71 -7.09
C GLU A 326 -9.99 -22.98 -5.77
N LEU A 327 -10.06 -21.65 -5.83
CA LEU A 327 -10.37 -20.81 -4.69
C LEU A 327 -11.76 -21.13 -4.12
N LEU A 328 -12.80 -21.15 -4.97
CA LEU A 328 -14.14 -21.58 -4.57
C LEU A 328 -14.13 -22.98 -3.95
N SER A 329 -13.33 -23.89 -4.50
CA SER A 329 -13.16 -25.23 -3.94
C SER A 329 -12.53 -25.24 -2.55
N ILE A 330 -11.51 -24.42 -2.28
CA ILE A 330 -10.86 -24.32 -0.96
C ILE A 330 -11.84 -23.77 0.09
N PHE A 331 -12.67 -22.80 -0.31
CA PHE A 331 -13.68 -22.21 0.56
C PHE A 331 -15.01 -22.98 0.56
N GLU A 332 -15.07 -24.16 -0.07
CA GLU A 332 -16.28 -24.98 -0.19
C GLU A 332 -17.52 -24.20 -0.67
N LEU A 333 -17.31 -23.28 -1.62
CA LEU A 333 -18.33 -22.44 -2.24
C LEU A 333 -18.73 -22.97 -3.61
N ASN A 334 -19.98 -22.68 -3.99
CA ASN A 334 -20.52 -22.87 -5.32
C ASN A 334 -21.24 -21.59 -5.72
N VAL A 335 -20.86 -21.03 -6.86
CA VAL A 335 -21.35 -19.72 -7.32
C VAL A 335 -22.09 -19.89 -8.65
N SER A 336 -23.21 -19.19 -8.77
CA SER A 336 -23.98 -19.13 -10.01
C SER A 336 -24.22 -17.68 -10.41
N TYR A 337 -24.14 -17.41 -11.71
CA TYR A 337 -24.26 -16.07 -12.25
C TYR A 337 -25.50 -15.95 -13.13
N SER A 338 -26.19 -14.82 -13.04
CA SER A 338 -27.33 -14.51 -13.90
C SER A 338 -27.36 -13.02 -14.23
N LEU A 339 -27.67 -12.70 -15.48
CA LEU A 339 -27.98 -11.33 -15.87
C LEU A 339 -29.46 -11.05 -15.60
N VAL A 340 -29.74 -9.96 -14.90
CA VAL A 340 -31.08 -9.50 -14.54
C VAL A 340 -31.42 -8.31 -15.42
N LYS A 341 -32.41 -8.46 -16.30
CA LYS A 341 -32.90 -7.38 -17.17
C LYS A 341 -34.40 -7.28 -17.10
N SER A 342 -34.92 -6.13 -16.66
CA SER A 342 -36.37 -5.87 -16.55
C SER A 342 -37.14 -6.96 -15.78
N GLY A 343 -36.53 -7.52 -14.72
CA GLY A 343 -37.12 -8.58 -13.89
C GLY A 343 -37.03 -10.01 -14.46
N SER A 344 -36.38 -10.21 -15.61
CA SER A 344 -36.06 -11.54 -16.13
C SER A 344 -34.61 -11.89 -15.82
N GLU A 345 -34.38 -13.09 -15.30
CA GLU A 345 -33.04 -13.64 -15.04
C GLU A 345 -32.61 -14.59 -16.17
N SER A 346 -31.39 -14.42 -16.68
CA SER A 346 -30.78 -15.33 -17.65
C SER A 346 -29.42 -15.82 -17.14
N PRO A 347 -29.19 -17.14 -17.02
CA PRO A 347 -27.93 -17.67 -16.52
C PRO A 347 -26.78 -17.32 -17.47
N VAL A 348 -25.60 -17.05 -16.90
CA VAL A 348 -24.37 -16.73 -17.64
C VAL A 348 -23.21 -17.51 -17.06
N SER A 349 -22.25 -17.91 -17.90
CA SER A 349 -21.04 -18.59 -17.42
C SER A 349 -19.97 -17.59 -17.00
N LEU A 350 -19.09 -17.97 -16.06
CA LEU A 350 -17.95 -17.14 -15.67
C LEU A 350 -17.09 -16.73 -16.87
N LEU A 351 -16.88 -17.64 -17.81
CA LEU A 351 -16.09 -17.39 -19.02
C LEU A 351 -16.78 -16.44 -19.99
N ASP A 352 -18.12 -16.41 -20.02
CA ASP A 352 -18.87 -15.41 -20.79
C ASP A 352 -18.85 -14.05 -20.07
N LEU A 353 -18.89 -14.02 -18.74
CA LEU A 353 -18.72 -12.79 -17.95
C LEU A 353 -17.36 -12.14 -18.19
N MET A 354 -16.27 -12.91 -18.18
CA MET A 354 -14.91 -12.42 -18.45
C MET A 354 -14.73 -11.85 -19.87
N LYS A 355 -15.71 -12.05 -20.76
CA LYS A 355 -15.73 -11.50 -22.13
C LYS A 355 -16.71 -10.34 -22.30
N LEU A 356 -17.46 -9.98 -21.26
CA LEU A 356 -18.38 -8.86 -21.32
C LEU A 356 -17.59 -7.55 -21.25
N GLU A 357 -17.80 -6.67 -22.22
CA GLU A 357 -17.20 -5.34 -22.21
C GLU A 357 -17.96 -4.36 -21.30
N GLN A 358 -19.25 -4.60 -21.03
CA GLN A 358 -20.13 -3.71 -20.24
C GLN A 358 -21.47 -4.37 -19.87
N LEU A 359 -22.08 -3.92 -18.77
CA LEU A 359 -23.43 -4.32 -18.33
C LEU A 359 -24.50 -3.31 -18.78
N LYS A 360 -24.86 -3.31 -20.07
CA LYS A 360 -25.87 -2.38 -20.64
C LYS A 360 -27.31 -2.71 -20.21
N ASP A 361 -27.88 -1.88 -19.34
CA ASP A 361 -29.25 -1.99 -18.80
C ASP A 361 -29.55 -3.36 -18.17
N ALA A 362 -28.53 -3.99 -17.57
CA ALA A 362 -28.63 -5.28 -16.92
C ALA A 362 -27.80 -5.26 -15.62
N SER A 363 -28.24 -5.98 -14.62
CA SER A 363 -27.48 -6.21 -13.39
C SER A 363 -26.93 -7.63 -13.40
N LEU A 364 -25.73 -7.84 -12.87
CA LEU A 364 -25.17 -9.15 -12.62
C LEU A 364 -25.60 -9.61 -11.23
N LYS A 365 -26.36 -10.70 -11.16
CA LYS A 365 -26.67 -11.40 -9.92
C LYS A 365 -25.68 -12.55 -9.71
N ILE A 366 -25.09 -12.59 -8.52
CA ILE A 366 -24.15 -13.63 -8.09
C ILE A 366 -24.77 -14.36 -6.89
N ALA A 367 -25.25 -15.59 -7.08
CA ALA A 367 -25.80 -16.38 -5.98
C ALA A 367 -24.76 -17.39 -5.48
N ILE A 368 -24.52 -17.35 -4.17
CA ILE A 368 -23.48 -18.11 -3.47
C ILE A 368 -24.13 -19.19 -2.61
N TYR A 369 -23.62 -20.40 -2.74
CA TYR A 369 -24.02 -21.58 -2.00
C TYR A 369 -22.79 -22.26 -1.40
N THR A 370 -22.99 -23.10 -0.40
CA THR A 370 -21.99 -24.11 -0.06
C THR A 370 -21.95 -25.21 -1.12
N THR A 371 -20.87 -25.99 -1.19
CA THR A 371 -20.81 -27.20 -2.04
C THR A 371 -21.92 -28.22 -1.74
N GLY A 372 -22.48 -28.19 -0.53
CA GLY A 372 -23.66 -28.97 -0.13
C GLY A 372 -25.01 -28.40 -0.60
N GLY A 373 -25.02 -27.28 -1.32
CA GLY A 373 -26.21 -26.63 -1.86
C GLY A 373 -26.96 -25.73 -0.87
N LYS A 374 -26.38 -25.41 0.29
CA LYS A 374 -26.98 -24.46 1.23
C LYS A 374 -26.77 -23.04 0.72
N PHE A 375 -27.86 -22.29 0.52
CA PHE A 375 -27.79 -20.87 0.15
C PHE A 375 -27.10 -20.05 1.24
N LEU A 376 -26.18 -19.18 0.82
CA LEU A 376 -25.46 -18.24 1.70
C LEU A 376 -25.96 -16.81 1.46
N ALA A 377 -25.85 -16.32 0.23
CA ALA A 377 -26.18 -14.95 -0.16
C ALA A 377 -26.38 -14.81 -1.67
N ASP A 378 -27.03 -13.74 -2.11
CA ASP A 378 -26.97 -13.25 -3.48
C ASP A 378 -26.55 -11.78 -3.53
N LEU A 379 -25.59 -11.47 -4.41
CA LEU A 379 -25.14 -10.11 -4.66
C LEU A 379 -25.76 -9.60 -5.95
N LEU A 380 -26.05 -8.30 -5.99
CA LEU A 380 -26.47 -7.62 -7.21
C LEU A 380 -25.47 -6.53 -7.57
N ILE A 381 -24.79 -6.71 -8.69
CA ILE A 381 -23.87 -5.72 -9.26
C ILE A 381 -24.59 -5.01 -10.40
N THR A 382 -24.78 -3.70 -10.29
CA THR A 382 -25.43 -2.91 -11.34
C THR A 382 -24.42 -2.38 -12.35
N GLY A 383 -24.88 -1.98 -13.54
CA GLY A 383 -24.00 -1.36 -14.55
C GLY A 383 -23.30 -0.10 -14.04
N ASP A 384 -23.95 0.65 -13.15
CA ASP A 384 -23.42 1.89 -12.54
C ASP A 384 -22.26 1.61 -11.56
N MET A 385 -22.22 0.40 -10.97
CA MET A 385 -21.10 -0.08 -10.14
C MET A 385 -19.91 -0.59 -10.98
N ILE A 386 -20.14 -0.83 -12.28
CA ILE A 386 -19.12 -1.24 -13.25
C ILE A 386 -18.75 -0.04 -14.17
N ASP A 387 -19.35 1.13 -13.96
CA ASP A 387 -19.03 2.30 -14.75
C ASP A 387 -17.58 2.73 -14.46
N SER A 388 -16.90 3.23 -15.49
CA SER A 388 -15.46 3.46 -15.46
C SER A 388 -15.02 4.24 -14.23
N ASP A 389 -15.83 5.19 -13.75
CA ASP A 389 -15.50 6.08 -12.64
C ASP A 389 -15.54 5.38 -11.27
N THR A 390 -16.41 4.37 -11.08
CA THR A 390 -16.48 3.57 -9.83
C THR A 390 -15.37 2.51 -9.79
N ILE A 391 -15.00 1.95 -10.95
CA ILE A 391 -13.84 1.06 -11.08
C ILE A 391 -12.53 1.87 -11.09
N ILE A 392 -12.52 3.12 -11.54
CA ILE A 392 -11.39 4.04 -11.39
C ILE A 392 -11.10 4.24 -9.91
N ASN A 393 -12.09 4.46 -9.04
CA ASN A 393 -11.82 4.61 -7.59
C ASN A 393 -11.36 3.31 -6.91
N ALA A 394 -11.87 2.15 -7.32
CA ALA A 394 -11.40 0.85 -6.81
C ALA A 394 -10.06 0.42 -7.43
N GLY A 395 -9.76 0.90 -8.64
CA GLY A 395 -8.55 0.68 -9.41
C GLY A 395 -7.41 1.60 -8.99
N GLU A 396 -7.69 2.87 -8.70
CA GLU A 396 -6.80 3.87 -8.07
C GLU A 396 -6.37 3.38 -6.69
N GLN A 397 -7.29 2.79 -5.92
CA GLN A 397 -6.96 2.10 -4.67
C GLN A 397 -6.14 0.81 -4.87
N ILE A 398 -6.07 0.25 -6.09
CA ILE A 398 -5.30 -0.96 -6.44
C ILE A 398 -3.97 -0.61 -7.14
N THR A 399 -3.84 0.52 -7.82
CA THR A 399 -2.56 1.11 -8.29
C THR A 399 -1.83 1.87 -7.19
N GLU A 400 -2.56 2.31 -6.16
CA GLU A 400 -2.06 2.48 -4.79
C GLU A 400 -2.17 1.16 -3.99
N SER A 401 -2.25 -0.04 -4.59
CA SER A 401 -1.90 -1.31 -3.89
C SER A 401 -0.85 -2.27 -4.52
N ALA A 402 -0.36 -2.02 -5.73
CA ALA A 402 0.68 -2.78 -6.45
C ALA A 402 2.15 -2.28 -6.28
N LYS A 403 2.40 -1.01 -5.94
CA LYS A 403 3.75 -0.40 -5.77
C LYS A 403 4.55 -0.96 -4.60
N ASP A 404 3.95 -1.71 -3.67
CA ASP A 404 4.60 -2.18 -2.44
C ASP A 404 5.17 -3.59 -2.44
N PHE A 405 4.80 -4.44 -3.40
CA PHE A 405 5.04 -5.89 -3.26
C PHE A 405 6.45 -6.37 -3.64
N THR A 406 7.42 -5.47 -3.87
CA THR A 406 8.79 -5.85 -4.22
C THR A 406 9.83 -5.63 -3.13
N LYS A 407 9.55 -5.95 -1.86
CA LYS A 407 10.64 -6.13 -0.88
C LYS A 407 10.26 -7.03 0.31
N ALA A 408 10.59 -8.33 0.19
CA ALA A 408 10.87 -9.18 1.35
C ALA A 408 12.24 -9.89 1.17
N PRO A 409 12.99 -10.13 2.27
CA PRO A 409 14.44 -10.15 2.24
C PRO A 409 15.03 -11.55 2.06
N VAL A 410 15.93 -11.70 1.08
CA VAL A 410 16.81 -12.87 0.99
C VAL A 410 18.02 -12.68 1.89
N ALA A 411 18.17 -13.59 2.84
CA ALA A 411 19.27 -13.71 3.78
C ALA A 411 20.67 -13.58 3.14
N LYS A 412 21.51 -12.69 3.69
CA LYS A 412 22.93 -12.60 3.34
C LYS A 412 23.74 -13.65 4.12
N PRO A 413 24.56 -14.50 3.47
CA PRO A 413 25.66 -15.18 4.13
C PRO A 413 26.88 -14.24 4.28
N VAL A 414 27.64 -14.50 5.35
CA VAL A 414 28.75 -13.74 5.92
C VAL A 414 30.06 -13.79 5.11
N LYS A 415 30.70 -12.61 4.95
CA LYS A 415 32.14 -12.22 4.82
C LYS A 415 33.14 -13.18 4.14
N GLN A 416 33.92 -12.66 3.16
CA GLN A 416 35.37 -12.34 3.31
C GLN A 416 36.08 -11.89 2.00
N ASN A 417 36.67 -10.67 2.07
CA ASN A 417 38.06 -10.27 1.73
C ASN A 417 38.69 -10.35 0.32
N ILE A 418 39.10 -9.16 -0.15
CA ILE A 418 40.42 -8.76 -0.73
C ILE A 418 40.73 -9.11 -2.20
N SER A 419 40.77 -8.09 -3.08
CA SER A 419 41.99 -7.51 -3.73
C SER A 419 41.82 -7.00 -5.17
N SER A 420 42.48 -5.85 -5.40
CA SER A 420 43.17 -5.39 -6.62
C SER A 420 42.39 -4.98 -7.87
N TYR A 421 42.56 -3.70 -8.20
CA TYR A 421 42.34 -3.07 -9.50
C TYR A 421 42.92 -3.88 -10.68
N THR A 422 42.09 -4.09 -11.71
CA THR A 422 42.55 -3.99 -13.11
C THR A 422 41.44 -3.39 -13.96
N LYS A 423 41.80 -2.31 -14.67
CA LYS A 423 40.94 -1.54 -15.57
C LYS A 423 40.59 -2.38 -16.80
N SER A 424 39.31 -2.65 -17.04
CA SER A 424 38.79 -3.11 -18.34
C SER A 424 37.63 -2.23 -18.76
N GLU A 425 37.78 -1.61 -19.92
CA GLU A 425 36.77 -0.81 -20.60
C GLU A 425 35.53 -1.66 -20.91
N HIS A 426 34.47 -1.45 -20.16
CA HIS A 426 33.10 -1.61 -20.63
C HIS A 426 32.31 -0.41 -20.13
N GLN A 427 31.89 0.45 -21.06
CA GLN A 427 30.90 1.48 -20.79
C GLN A 427 29.62 0.79 -20.32
N THR A 428 29.25 1.03 -19.06
CA THR A 428 27.90 0.76 -18.58
C THR A 428 26.98 1.81 -19.19
N VAL A 429 26.08 1.39 -20.08
CA VAL A 429 25.02 2.24 -20.61
C VAL A 429 24.05 2.53 -19.47
N LYS A 430 23.99 3.81 -19.05
CA LYS A 430 23.00 4.48 -18.19
C LYS A 430 22.61 3.78 -16.86
N GLY A 431 22.75 4.54 -15.77
CA GLY A 431 22.66 4.10 -14.38
C GLY A 431 21.42 3.27 -14.06
N ALA A 432 21.63 2.26 -13.22
CA ALA A 432 20.60 1.41 -12.66
C ALA A 432 19.73 2.21 -11.69
N LYS A 433 18.43 2.28 -11.99
CA LYS A 433 17.35 2.81 -11.13
C LYS A 433 17.27 1.95 -9.85
N LEU A 434 17.19 2.58 -8.67
CA LEU A 434 16.92 1.89 -7.41
C LEU A 434 15.45 1.40 -7.37
N PRO A 435 15.13 0.30 -6.65
CA PRO A 435 13.77 -0.23 -6.57
C PRO A 435 12.90 0.61 -5.61
N LYS A 436 11.76 1.11 -6.11
CA LYS A 436 10.74 1.88 -5.36
C LYS A 436 10.24 1.10 -4.12
N THR A 437 10.04 1.79 -2.99
CA THR A 437 9.39 1.28 -1.76
C THR A 437 8.60 2.41 -1.10
N ALA A 438 7.26 2.39 -1.27
CA ALA A 438 6.22 3.06 -0.49
C ALA A 438 4.89 3.03 -1.29
N SER A 439 3.70 3.01 -0.69
CA SER A 439 3.12 1.87 0.00
C SER A 439 1.60 1.86 -0.11
N ASP A 440 1.02 0.66 -0.23
CA ASP A 440 -0.04 0.44 -1.20
C ASP A 440 -1.20 -0.36 -0.54
N TYR A 441 -2.12 0.33 0.12
CA TYR A 441 -2.75 -0.16 1.35
C TYR A 441 -3.90 -1.16 1.25
N ILE A 442 -4.53 -1.48 0.11
CA ILE A 442 -5.73 -2.37 0.10
C ILE A 442 -5.40 -3.80 -0.33
N SER A 443 -4.60 -4.01 -1.38
CA SER A 443 -4.06 -5.34 -1.67
C SER A 443 -3.01 -5.75 -0.63
N ASN A 444 -2.22 -4.81 -0.09
CA ASN A 444 -1.39 -5.06 1.10
C ASN A 444 -2.20 -5.15 2.39
N ALA A 445 -3.33 -4.47 2.55
CA ALA A 445 -4.23 -4.78 3.67
C ALA A 445 -4.89 -6.15 3.50
N LEU A 446 -5.13 -6.65 2.29
CA LEU A 446 -5.74 -7.97 2.08
C LEU A 446 -4.73 -9.10 2.21
N LEU A 447 -3.51 -8.92 1.70
CA LEU A 447 -2.40 -9.85 1.91
C LEU A 447 -1.85 -9.75 3.34
N GLY A 448 -1.83 -8.54 3.91
CA GLY A 448 -1.54 -8.25 5.31
C GLY A 448 -2.61 -8.80 6.26
N LEU A 449 -3.90 -8.71 5.92
CA LEU A 449 -4.99 -9.39 6.62
C LEU A 449 -4.79 -10.91 6.52
N PHE A 450 -4.45 -11.44 5.35
CA PHE A 450 -4.13 -12.86 5.16
C PHE A 450 -2.91 -13.30 6.01
N ILE A 451 -1.84 -12.50 6.09
CA ILE A 451 -0.64 -12.73 6.90
C ILE A 451 -0.93 -12.57 8.40
N VAL A 452 -1.70 -11.57 8.82
CA VAL A 452 -2.14 -11.34 10.20
C VAL A 452 -3.06 -12.47 10.66
N LEU A 453 -3.89 -13.03 9.78
CA LEU A 453 -4.71 -14.21 10.06
C LEU A 453 -3.86 -15.46 10.25
N ILE A 454 -2.85 -15.69 9.40
CA ILE A 454 -1.88 -16.77 9.55
C ILE A 454 -1.05 -16.58 10.83
N GLY A 455 -0.56 -15.37 11.09
CA GLY A 455 0.21 -14.99 12.26
C GLY A 455 -0.58 -15.13 13.56
N SER A 456 -1.84 -14.68 13.59
CA SER A 456 -2.74 -14.83 14.75
C SER A 456 -3.09 -16.30 15.02
N MET A 457 -3.22 -17.12 13.98
CA MET A 457 -3.37 -18.58 14.12
C MET A 457 -2.09 -19.26 14.63
N MET A 458 -0.91 -18.83 14.17
CA MET A 458 0.39 -19.34 14.64
C MET A 458 0.70 -18.90 16.09
N PHE A 459 0.44 -17.64 16.44
CA PHE A 459 0.64 -17.07 17.78
C PHE A 459 -0.24 -17.76 18.83
N ARG A 460 -1.49 -18.11 18.50
CA ARG A 460 -2.38 -18.91 19.36
C ARG A 460 -1.90 -20.35 19.58
N LYS A 461 -1.07 -20.89 18.70
CA LYS A 461 -0.49 -22.24 18.82
C LYS A 461 0.74 -22.24 19.73
N VAL A 462 1.56 -21.19 19.68
CA VAL A 462 2.74 -21.02 20.55
C VAL A 462 2.33 -20.77 22.02
N ARG A 463 1.22 -20.09 22.27
CA ARG A 463 0.72 -19.81 23.63
C ARG A 463 -0.05 -20.98 24.29
N LYS A 464 -0.35 -22.05 23.53
CA LYS A 464 -1.04 -23.28 24.00
C LYS A 464 -0.14 -24.52 24.06
N ALA A 465 1.09 -24.43 23.55
CA ALA A 465 2.16 -25.40 23.79
C ALA A 465 2.99 -24.95 24.99
#